data_AF-A0A1I7JS48-F1
#
_entry.id   AF-A0A1I7JS48-F1
#
_cell.length_a   1.000
_cell.length_b   1.000
_cell.length_c   1.000
_cell.angle_alpha   90.00
_cell.angle_beta   90.00
_cell.angle_gamma   90.00
#
_symmetry.space_group_name_H-M   'P 1'
#
loop_
_entity.id
_entity.type
_entity.pdbx_description
1 polymer ?
#
loop_
_entity_poly.entity_id
_entity_poly.type
_entity_poly.pdbx_seq_one_letter_code
_entity_poly.pdbx_strand_id
1 'polypeptide(L)'
;MPLYTGSYALLIAESAYLGAANKGWSPLPNTLADVDKLAEVLRKHGFHVWVVSNATGAEIGSYLREFSAEYGTVPDNRLLYFFTGHGYSNPVNDFGYLVPIDAVDPAVDPKAFLRSAVPIREFQTIAHEVASRHAMFIFDSCFSGTIFQSKGSLALPDEDEKSRWRFLSTEAKAPARQFISAGSATEKVPAKSVFLPLLIDALNGAATSARDGFVTGKEIGLWLAQNVPTLNKNQNPQTGMILDPELARGDVTFQFSQTALPSTAESAKRAEKSKFVKKLSYSVDVYFDYDKSILKPASMAIIDSLVQELAQENLDTMLIVGHVDKEEQLSPAYGQKVAMRRADSVKNYLMSRGVPAAQVYTEGKFITEAKTRADLARSRRVTIAVSSTLK
;
A
#
# COMPACT_ATOMS: atom_id res chain seq x y z
N MET A 1 -28.77 -3.49 -1.19
CA MET A 1 -28.50 -3.19 0.24
C MET A 1 -27.27 -2.32 0.29
N PRO A 2 -27.22 -1.29 1.15
CA PRO A 2 -26.01 -0.49 1.33
C PRO A 2 -24.87 -1.37 1.85
N LEU A 3 -23.65 -1.15 1.37
CA LEU A 3 -22.45 -1.92 1.74
C LEU A 3 -22.05 -1.73 3.22
N TYR A 4 -22.38 -0.56 3.77
CA TYR A 4 -22.04 -0.12 5.13
C TYR A 4 -23.27 0.47 5.80
N THR A 5 -23.38 0.32 7.12
CA THR A 5 -24.39 1.02 7.93
C THR A 5 -24.00 2.47 8.18
N GLY A 6 -22.70 2.74 8.33
CA GLY A 6 -22.13 4.07 8.42
C GLY A 6 -20.71 4.16 7.86
N SER A 7 -20.35 5.37 7.40
CA SER A 7 -19.00 5.69 6.93
C SER A 7 -18.51 6.92 7.68
N TYR A 8 -17.38 6.80 8.35
CA TYR A 8 -16.84 7.86 9.20
C TYR A 8 -15.37 8.07 8.90
N ALA A 9 -14.95 9.33 8.84
CA ALA A 9 -13.56 9.69 8.58
C ALA A 9 -13.07 10.72 9.61
N LEU A 10 -11.87 10.48 10.15
CA LEU A 10 -11.13 11.43 10.95
C LEU A 10 -9.93 11.91 10.13
N LEU A 11 -9.91 13.19 9.77
CA LEU A 11 -8.82 13.83 9.04
C LEU A 11 -8.09 14.78 9.99
N ILE A 12 -6.80 14.51 10.21
CA ILE A 12 -5.94 15.31 11.07
C ILE A 12 -4.94 16.04 10.17
N ALA A 13 -4.94 17.38 10.26
CA ALA A 13 -4.18 18.25 9.38
C ALA A 13 -3.27 19.20 10.17
N GLU A 14 -1.97 18.96 10.13
CA GLU A 14 -0.98 19.74 10.86
C GLU A 14 -0.21 20.66 9.89
N SER A 15 -0.47 21.97 10.00
CA SER A 15 0.01 22.98 9.06
C SER A 15 0.80 24.10 9.74
N ALA A 16 0.26 24.63 10.84
CA ALA A 16 0.71 25.84 11.52
C ALA A 16 1.66 25.51 12.68
N TYR A 17 2.84 24.97 12.34
CA TYR A 17 3.93 24.81 13.29
C TYR A 17 4.45 26.20 13.70
N LEU A 18 3.87 26.78 14.76
CA LEU A 18 4.11 28.16 15.21
C LEU A 18 4.78 28.21 16.59
N GLY A 19 5.87 28.97 16.69
CA GLY A 19 6.57 29.32 17.93
C GLY A 19 7.95 29.92 17.65
N ALA A 20 8.36 30.95 18.41
CA ALA A 20 9.52 31.81 18.16
C ALA A 20 10.79 31.01 17.79
N ALA A 21 11.20 31.08 16.51
CA ALA A 21 12.24 30.26 15.88
C ALA A 21 11.89 28.76 15.87
N ASN A 22 11.00 28.38 14.94
CA ASN A 22 10.70 27.02 14.44
C ASN A 22 11.45 25.93 15.20
N LYS A 23 10.78 25.24 16.13
CA LYS A 23 11.27 24.09 16.91
C LYS A 23 11.72 22.90 16.00
N GLY A 24 12.53 23.15 14.97
CA GLY A 24 12.96 22.34 13.83
C GLY A 24 11.94 22.03 12.73
N TRP A 25 10.65 22.37 12.89
CA TRP A 25 9.62 22.04 11.89
C TRP A 25 9.17 23.27 11.07
N SER A 26 9.16 23.13 9.75
CA SER A 26 8.70 24.19 8.84
C SER A 26 7.17 24.16 8.67
N PRO A 27 6.49 25.32 8.53
CA PRO A 27 5.06 25.36 8.21
C PRO A 27 4.71 24.66 6.89
N LEU A 28 3.49 24.12 6.82
CA LEU A 28 2.94 23.46 5.62
C LEU A 28 1.66 24.19 5.15
N PRO A 29 1.78 25.35 4.48
CA PRO A 29 0.67 26.30 4.31
C PRO A 29 -0.49 25.81 3.42
N ASN A 30 -0.27 24.78 2.59
CA ASN A 30 -1.30 24.24 1.69
C ASN A 30 -2.11 23.10 2.32
N THR A 31 -1.64 22.54 3.44
CA THR A 31 -2.17 21.31 4.04
C THR A 31 -3.65 21.42 4.42
N LEU A 32 -4.08 22.54 5.01
CA LEU A 32 -5.48 22.72 5.41
C LEU A 32 -6.42 22.75 4.18
N ALA A 33 -6.07 23.54 3.17
CA ALA A 33 -6.85 23.66 1.94
C ALA A 33 -6.89 22.34 1.14
N ASP A 34 -5.83 21.53 1.19
CA ASP A 34 -5.80 20.23 0.52
C ASP A 34 -6.65 19.19 1.27
N VAL A 35 -6.67 19.22 2.61
CA VAL A 35 -7.55 18.37 3.42
C VAL A 35 -9.03 18.70 3.22
N ASP A 36 -9.38 19.97 3.05
CA ASP A 36 -10.76 20.37 2.76
C ASP A 36 -11.29 19.72 1.47
N LYS A 37 -10.46 19.63 0.42
CA LYS A 37 -10.82 18.94 -0.83
C LYS A 37 -11.03 17.45 -0.61
N LEU A 38 -10.18 16.81 0.19
CA LEU A 38 -10.35 15.39 0.55
C LEU A 38 -11.64 15.19 1.35
N ALA A 39 -11.94 16.08 2.30
CA ALA A 39 -13.17 16.04 3.09
C ALA A 39 -14.42 16.14 2.20
N GLU A 40 -14.43 17.03 1.20
CA GLU A 40 -15.51 17.13 0.23
C GLU A 40 -15.71 15.84 -0.58
N VAL A 41 -14.62 15.23 -1.05
CA VAL A 41 -14.66 13.97 -1.81
C VAL A 41 -15.19 12.84 -0.93
N LEU A 42 -14.69 12.71 0.31
CA LEU A 42 -15.17 11.69 1.24
C LEU A 42 -16.65 11.87 1.59
N ARG A 43 -17.12 13.12 1.78
CA ARG A 43 -18.56 13.41 1.97
C ARG A 43 -19.39 12.96 0.76
N LYS A 44 -18.90 13.15 -0.48
CA LYS A 44 -19.55 12.62 -1.69
C LYS A 44 -19.61 11.10 -1.73
N HIS A 45 -18.62 10.42 -1.14
CA HIS A 45 -18.63 8.96 -0.93
C HIS A 45 -19.47 8.52 0.29
N GLY A 46 -20.22 9.43 0.93
CA GLY A 46 -21.12 9.14 2.04
C GLY A 46 -20.46 9.12 3.42
N PHE A 47 -19.24 9.65 3.57
CA PHE A 47 -18.59 9.76 4.87
C PHE A 47 -19.10 10.96 5.68
N HIS A 48 -19.30 10.74 6.98
CA HIS A 48 -19.30 11.81 7.96
C HIS A 48 -17.84 12.11 8.33
N VAL A 49 -17.40 13.34 8.10
CA VAL A 49 -15.98 13.71 8.17
C VAL A 49 -15.74 14.67 9.33
N TRP A 50 -14.87 14.26 10.27
CA TRP A 50 -14.30 15.09 11.32
C TRP A 50 -12.95 15.63 10.85
N VAL A 51 -12.84 16.94 10.72
CA VAL A 51 -11.58 17.60 10.37
C VAL A 51 -11.02 18.24 11.63
N VAL A 52 -9.83 17.79 12.01
CA VAL A 52 -9.03 18.33 13.11
C VAL A 52 -7.85 19.05 12.50
N SER A 53 -7.58 20.28 12.94
CA SER A 53 -6.51 21.09 12.39
C SER A 53 -5.62 21.63 13.49
N ASN A 54 -4.32 21.52 13.29
CA ASN A 54 -3.28 22.05 14.17
C ASN A 54 -3.47 21.65 15.64
N ALA A 55 -3.59 20.35 15.88
CA ALA A 55 -3.80 19.79 17.21
C ALA A 55 -2.47 19.47 17.89
N THR A 56 -2.44 19.60 19.21
CA THR A 56 -1.36 19.09 20.05
C THR A 56 -1.35 17.56 20.04
N GLY A 57 -0.23 16.94 20.44
CA GLY A 57 -0.16 15.48 20.58
C GLY A 57 -1.22 14.88 21.50
N ALA A 58 -1.51 15.56 22.61
CA ALA A 58 -2.54 15.14 23.56
C ALA A 58 -3.95 15.21 22.97
N GLU A 59 -4.23 16.23 22.17
CA GLU A 59 -5.50 16.38 21.45
C GLU A 59 -5.64 15.32 20.36
N ILE A 60 -4.61 15.08 19.54
CA ILE A 60 -4.62 14.02 18.52
C ILE A 60 -4.97 12.66 19.15
N GLY A 61 -4.28 12.27 20.22
CA GLY A 61 -4.57 11.01 20.90
C GLY A 61 -6.01 10.96 21.46
N SER A 62 -6.54 12.10 21.90
CA SER A 62 -7.93 12.18 22.39
C SER A 62 -8.94 12.02 21.26
N TYR A 63 -8.75 12.69 20.13
CA TYR A 63 -9.60 12.54 18.93
C TYR A 63 -9.56 11.11 18.38
N LEU A 64 -8.40 10.47 18.35
CA LEU A 64 -8.27 9.07 17.92
C LEU A 64 -9.09 8.13 18.80
N ARG A 65 -9.00 8.29 20.13
CA ARG A 65 -9.79 7.48 21.08
C ARG A 65 -11.28 7.76 20.99
N GLU A 66 -11.68 9.02 20.95
CA GLU A 66 -13.09 9.42 20.86
C GLU A 66 -13.74 8.90 19.58
N PHE A 67 -13.10 9.13 18.43
CA PHE A 67 -13.59 8.64 17.14
C PHE A 67 -13.70 7.11 17.09
N SER A 68 -12.70 6.40 17.64
CA SER A 68 -12.70 4.94 17.70
C SER A 68 -13.78 4.39 18.63
N ALA A 69 -14.02 5.04 19.77
CA ALA A 69 -15.06 4.64 20.72
C ALA A 69 -16.46 4.86 20.14
N GLU A 70 -16.69 6.01 19.52
CA GLU A 70 -17.98 6.40 18.97
C GLU A 70 -18.37 5.55 17.75
N TYR A 71 -17.45 5.39 16.80
CA TYR A 71 -17.78 4.78 15.50
C TYR A 71 -17.16 3.39 15.29
N GLY A 72 -16.14 3.03 16.05
CA GLY A 72 -15.38 1.79 15.89
C GLY A 72 -16.00 0.56 16.55
N THR A 73 -17.04 0.74 17.36
CA THR A 73 -17.73 -0.35 18.07
C THR A 73 -18.84 -1.00 17.25
N VAL A 74 -19.19 -0.43 16.09
CA VAL A 74 -20.27 -0.91 15.21
C VAL A 74 -19.69 -1.73 14.05
N PRO A 75 -19.90 -3.06 13.99
CA PRO A 75 -19.24 -3.94 13.02
C PRO A 75 -19.43 -3.59 11.54
N ASP A 76 -20.57 -3.00 11.20
CA ASP A 76 -20.91 -2.68 9.81
C ASP A 76 -20.50 -1.27 9.37
N ASN A 77 -19.81 -0.53 10.24
CA ASN A 77 -19.19 0.74 9.88
C ASN A 77 -17.89 0.50 9.08
N ARG A 78 -17.55 1.48 8.24
CA ARG A 78 -16.18 1.67 7.75
C ARG A 78 -15.58 2.95 8.32
N LEU A 79 -14.33 2.84 8.74
CA LEU A 79 -13.55 3.94 9.32
C LEU A 79 -12.40 4.32 8.39
N LEU A 80 -12.15 5.62 8.26
CA LEU A 80 -10.98 6.14 7.59
C LEU A 80 -10.26 7.11 8.52
N TYR A 81 -8.98 6.86 8.75
CA TYR A 81 -8.08 7.73 9.48
C TYR A 81 -7.12 8.32 8.46
N PHE A 82 -7.06 9.64 8.38
CA PHE A 82 -6.13 10.35 7.53
C PHE A 82 -5.29 11.30 8.36
N PHE A 83 -3.99 11.28 8.17
CA PHE A 83 -3.08 12.25 8.73
C PHE A 83 -2.27 12.93 7.62
N THR A 84 -2.10 14.23 7.71
CA THR A 84 -1.14 14.99 6.89
C THR A 84 -0.39 15.99 7.76
N GLY A 85 0.92 16.06 7.57
CA GLY A 85 1.80 16.83 8.44
C GLY A 85 3.24 16.36 8.32
N HIS A 86 4.07 16.75 9.27
CA HIS A 86 5.41 16.18 9.39
C HIS A 86 5.33 14.77 9.98
N GLY A 87 6.22 13.93 9.48
CA GLY A 87 6.49 12.62 10.05
C GLY A 87 7.95 12.56 10.47
N TYR A 88 8.22 11.90 11.59
CA TYR A 88 9.58 11.64 12.05
C TYR A 88 9.82 10.14 12.14
N SER A 89 11.00 9.74 11.68
CA SER A 89 11.47 8.37 11.74
C SER A 89 12.73 8.33 12.56
N ASN A 90 12.71 7.58 13.66
CA ASN A 90 13.88 7.47 14.51
C ASN A 90 14.96 6.64 13.78
N PRO A 91 16.15 7.22 13.50
CA PRO A 91 17.16 6.57 12.69
C PRO A 91 17.83 5.37 13.38
N VAL A 92 17.64 5.19 14.69
CA VAL A 92 18.27 4.12 15.48
C VAL A 92 17.42 2.86 15.47
N ASN A 93 16.12 2.99 15.63
CA ASN A 93 15.21 1.87 15.85
C ASN A 93 14.08 1.78 14.82
N ASP A 94 14.05 2.67 13.83
CA ASP A 94 13.08 2.70 12.74
C ASP A 94 11.62 2.92 13.21
N PHE A 95 11.43 3.53 14.39
CA PHE A 95 10.10 3.88 14.89
C PHE A 95 9.61 5.20 14.27
N GLY A 96 8.44 5.15 13.65
CA GLY A 96 7.73 6.31 13.11
C GLY A 96 6.88 7.06 14.15
N TYR A 97 6.74 8.36 13.97
CA TYR A 97 5.96 9.26 14.83
C TYR A 97 5.30 10.36 14.00
N LEU A 98 3.99 10.54 14.15
CA LEU A 98 3.34 11.77 13.70
C LEU A 98 3.91 12.95 14.50
N VAL A 99 4.07 14.09 13.84
CA VAL A 99 4.58 15.32 14.46
C VAL A 99 3.43 16.33 14.57
N PRO A 100 2.83 16.51 15.77
CA PRO A 100 1.83 17.55 16.01
C PRO A 100 2.45 18.95 16.09
N ILE A 101 1.62 20.01 16.03
CA ILE A 101 2.09 21.41 16.11
C ILE A 101 2.93 21.76 17.34
N ASP A 102 2.72 21.10 18.48
CA ASP A 102 3.43 21.39 19.72
C ASP A 102 4.78 20.68 19.84
N ALA A 103 5.06 19.73 18.94
CA ALA A 103 6.28 18.94 18.97
C ALA A 103 7.54 19.76 18.71
N VAL A 104 8.58 19.44 19.48
CA VAL A 104 9.93 19.99 19.33
C VAL A 104 10.75 19.00 18.52
N ASP A 105 11.55 19.47 17.57
CA ASP A 105 12.46 18.63 16.79
C ASP A 105 13.37 17.83 17.74
N PRO A 106 13.46 16.51 17.57
CA PRO A 106 14.28 15.66 18.43
C PRO A 106 15.78 16.02 18.38
N ALA A 107 16.27 16.73 17.36
CA ALA A 107 17.62 17.28 17.35
C ALA A 107 17.83 18.43 18.36
N VAL A 108 16.74 19.10 18.76
CA VAL A 108 16.75 20.20 19.74
C VAL A 108 16.46 19.67 21.15
N ASP A 109 15.36 18.93 21.32
CA ASP A 109 15.00 18.32 22.61
C ASP A 109 14.30 16.96 22.38
N PRO A 110 15.05 15.85 22.41
CA PRO A 110 14.50 14.50 22.24
C PRO A 110 13.43 14.15 23.29
N LYS A 111 13.54 14.66 24.53
CA LYS A 111 12.59 14.33 25.60
C LYS A 111 11.29 15.10 25.42
N ALA A 112 11.35 16.35 24.98
CA ALA A 112 10.16 17.12 24.63
C ALA A 112 9.46 16.50 23.41
N PHE A 113 10.22 16.11 22.38
CA PHE A 113 9.67 15.39 21.23
C PHE A 113 8.86 14.17 21.65
N LEU A 114 9.43 13.28 22.47
CA LEU A 114 8.76 12.04 22.90
C LEU A 114 7.52 12.27 23.79
N ARG A 115 7.37 13.45 24.42
CA ARG A 115 6.19 13.77 25.23
C ARG A 115 4.99 14.22 24.39
N SER A 116 5.23 14.80 23.22
CA SER A 116 4.19 15.34 22.34
C SER A 116 3.98 14.51 21.08
N ALA A 117 5.01 13.84 20.57
CA ALA A 117 4.91 13.07 19.32
C ALA A 117 3.96 11.87 19.49
N VAL A 118 3.23 11.55 18.43
CA VAL A 118 2.24 10.47 18.42
C VAL A 118 2.83 9.25 17.71
N PRO A 119 3.12 8.14 18.41
CA PRO A 119 3.72 6.97 17.78
C PRO A 119 2.77 6.35 16.75
N ILE A 120 3.26 6.03 15.56
CA ILE A 120 2.42 5.41 14.51
C ILE A 120 1.83 4.05 14.95
N ARG A 121 2.43 3.39 15.96
CA ARG A 121 1.91 2.14 16.55
C ARG A 121 0.56 2.30 17.23
N GLU A 122 0.18 3.50 17.64
CA GLU A 122 -1.17 3.76 18.16
C GLU A 122 -2.24 3.36 17.13
N PHE A 123 -1.99 3.56 15.84
CA PHE A 123 -2.88 3.11 14.77
C PHE A 123 -2.91 1.59 14.62
N GLN A 124 -1.84 0.87 14.97
CA GLN A 124 -1.87 -0.60 15.03
C GLN A 124 -2.76 -1.07 16.18
N THR A 125 -2.66 -0.42 17.34
CA THR A 125 -3.55 -0.67 18.49
C THR A 125 -5.00 -0.44 18.10
N ILE A 126 -5.33 0.72 17.54
CA ILE A 126 -6.68 1.04 17.05
C ILE A 126 -7.15 0.00 16.03
N ALA A 127 -6.28 -0.41 15.09
CA ALA A 127 -6.62 -1.41 14.08
C ALA A 127 -6.98 -2.77 14.70
N HIS A 128 -6.40 -3.16 15.84
CA HIS A 128 -6.79 -4.38 16.56
C HIS A 128 -8.05 -4.19 17.42
N GLU A 129 -8.30 -3.00 17.93
CA GLU A 129 -9.38 -2.73 18.88
C GLU A 129 -10.74 -2.46 18.24
N VAL A 130 -10.78 -1.80 17.07
CA VAL A 130 -12.06 -1.47 16.43
C VAL A 130 -12.78 -2.75 15.97
N ALA A 131 -14.05 -2.87 16.35
CA ALA A 131 -14.94 -3.95 15.93
C ALA A 131 -15.47 -3.73 14.50
N SER A 132 -15.46 -2.49 14.00
CA SER A 132 -15.80 -2.15 12.62
C SER A 132 -15.05 -3.03 11.63
N ARG A 133 -15.77 -3.58 10.64
CA ARG A 133 -15.19 -4.51 9.67
C ARG A 133 -14.03 -3.90 8.90
N HIS A 134 -14.12 -2.62 8.55
CA HIS A 134 -13.13 -1.94 7.73
C HIS A 134 -12.56 -0.73 8.47
N ALA A 135 -11.24 -0.68 8.55
CA ALA A 135 -10.52 0.51 8.96
C ALA A 135 -9.34 0.74 8.00
N MET A 136 -9.29 1.95 7.45
CA MET A 136 -8.24 2.38 6.53
C MET A 136 -7.44 3.51 7.18
N PHE A 137 -6.12 3.41 7.12
CA PHE A 137 -5.19 4.35 7.74
C PHE A 137 -4.28 4.92 6.66
N ILE A 138 -4.37 6.23 6.41
CA ILE A 138 -3.67 6.90 5.32
C ILE A 138 -2.82 8.02 5.92
N PHE A 139 -1.54 8.04 5.56
CA PHE A 139 -0.57 8.99 6.08
C PHE A 139 0.10 9.74 4.93
N ASP A 140 -0.25 11.02 4.76
CA ASP A 140 0.45 11.94 3.86
C ASP A 140 1.63 12.62 4.59
N SER A 141 2.57 11.78 5.04
CA SER A 141 3.78 12.18 5.76
C SER A 141 4.84 11.09 5.65
N CYS A 142 6.11 11.45 5.83
CA CYS A 142 7.24 10.52 5.69
C CYS A 142 7.34 9.59 6.90
N PHE A 143 7.29 8.27 6.69
CA PHE A 143 7.62 7.31 7.73
C PHE A 143 8.54 6.21 7.23
N SER A 144 9.50 5.86 8.09
CA SER A 144 10.20 4.61 8.07
C SER A 144 9.38 3.58 8.82
N GLY A 145 9.54 2.30 8.48
CA GLY A 145 9.13 1.27 9.41
C GLY A 145 8.36 0.08 8.86
N THR A 146 8.39 -0.94 9.70
CA THR A 146 7.89 -2.30 9.53
C THR A 146 6.36 -2.42 9.45
N ILE A 147 5.61 -1.34 9.72
CA ILE A 147 4.14 -1.38 9.70
C ILE A 147 3.62 -1.67 8.30
N PHE A 148 4.32 -1.16 7.28
CA PHE A 148 4.00 -1.38 5.87
C PHE A 148 4.67 -2.64 5.28
N GLN A 149 5.50 -3.36 6.04
CA GLN A 149 6.18 -4.59 5.59
C GLN A 149 5.32 -5.86 5.80
N SER A 150 4.06 -5.68 6.17
CA SER A 150 3.13 -6.72 6.59
C SER A 150 2.36 -7.37 5.42
N LYS A 151 2.28 -8.70 5.48
CA LYS A 151 1.94 -9.66 4.43
C LYS A 151 0.43 -9.95 4.34
N GLY A 152 -0.36 -8.96 3.93
CA GLY A 152 -1.71 -9.21 3.42
C GLY A 152 -1.69 -9.51 1.91
N SER A 153 -2.65 -10.29 1.43
CA SER A 153 -2.81 -10.51 -0.02
C SER A 153 -3.19 -9.19 -0.71
N LEU A 154 -2.25 -8.61 -1.45
CA LEU A 154 -2.49 -7.51 -2.40
C LEU A 154 -3.07 -8.01 -3.74
N ALA A 155 -3.54 -9.27 -3.79
CA ALA A 155 -4.19 -9.81 -4.97
C ALA A 155 -5.36 -8.91 -5.37
N LEU A 156 -5.26 -8.33 -6.55
CA LEU A 156 -6.35 -7.59 -7.15
C LEU A 156 -7.38 -8.57 -7.73
N PRO A 157 -8.67 -8.20 -7.76
CA PRO A 157 -9.68 -8.98 -8.45
C PRO A 157 -9.33 -9.15 -9.94
N ASP A 158 -9.64 -10.31 -10.50
CA ASP A 158 -9.64 -10.51 -11.95
C ASP A 158 -10.57 -9.49 -12.64
N GLU A 159 -10.19 -9.04 -13.83
CA GLU A 159 -10.98 -8.07 -14.61
C GLU A 159 -12.30 -8.66 -15.16
N ASP A 160 -12.49 -9.97 -15.09
CA ASP A 160 -13.75 -10.62 -15.43
C ASP A 160 -14.88 -10.15 -14.50
N GLU A 161 -15.93 -9.56 -15.07
CA GLU A 161 -17.03 -8.89 -14.36
C GLU A 161 -17.69 -9.79 -13.29
N LYS A 162 -17.93 -11.06 -13.62
CA LYS A 162 -18.57 -12.02 -12.71
C LYS A 162 -17.66 -12.39 -11.55
N SER A 163 -16.38 -12.58 -11.83
CA SER A 163 -15.35 -12.87 -10.83
C SER A 163 -15.10 -11.67 -9.92
N ARG A 164 -15.11 -10.46 -10.49
CA ARG A 164 -14.99 -9.19 -9.76
C ARG A 164 -16.18 -8.93 -8.84
N TRP A 165 -17.41 -9.11 -9.31
CA TRP A 165 -18.58 -8.95 -8.44
C TRP A 165 -18.59 -9.96 -7.29
N ARG A 166 -18.20 -11.21 -7.56
CA ARG A 166 -18.06 -12.23 -6.51
C ARG A 166 -16.98 -11.85 -5.51
N PHE A 167 -15.85 -11.34 -5.97
CA PHE A 167 -14.76 -10.83 -5.13
C PHE A 167 -15.22 -9.68 -4.24
N LEU A 168 -15.76 -8.60 -4.82
CA LEU A 168 -16.27 -7.45 -4.07
C LEU A 168 -17.32 -7.87 -3.03
N SER A 169 -18.23 -8.78 -3.38
CA SER A 169 -19.26 -9.26 -2.46
C SER A 169 -18.72 -10.09 -1.28
N THR A 170 -17.53 -10.67 -1.43
CA THR A 170 -16.88 -11.51 -0.41
C THR A 170 -15.94 -10.68 0.45
N GLU A 171 -15.05 -9.92 -0.18
CA GLU A 171 -14.04 -9.11 0.50
C GLU A 171 -14.65 -7.92 1.24
N ALA A 172 -15.73 -7.31 0.71
CA ALA A 172 -16.41 -6.20 1.40
C ALA A 172 -17.18 -6.65 2.66
N LYS A 173 -17.31 -7.97 2.87
CA LYS A 173 -17.91 -8.57 4.08
C LYS A 173 -16.84 -9.08 5.06
N ALA A 174 -15.59 -9.16 4.64
CA ALA A 174 -14.51 -9.67 5.46
C ALA A 174 -13.77 -8.50 6.15
N PRO A 175 -13.20 -8.71 7.35
CA PRO A 175 -12.46 -7.64 8.02
C PRO A 175 -11.24 -7.19 7.23
N ALA A 176 -11.03 -5.87 7.17
CA ALA A 176 -9.91 -5.24 6.49
C ALA A 176 -9.27 -4.15 7.36
N ARG A 177 -7.95 -4.22 7.54
CA ARG A 177 -7.13 -3.18 8.13
C ARG A 177 -6.02 -2.84 7.16
N GLN A 178 -6.16 -1.69 6.51
CA GLN A 178 -5.26 -1.27 5.46
C GLN A 178 -4.50 -0.01 5.86
N PHE A 179 -3.21 0.01 5.56
CA PHE A 179 -2.30 1.12 5.80
C PHE A 179 -1.71 1.61 4.48
N ILE A 180 -1.73 2.92 4.26
CA ILE A 180 -1.10 3.59 3.13
C ILE A 180 -0.27 4.77 3.64
N SER A 181 1.01 4.85 3.27
CA SER A 181 1.89 5.98 3.53
C SER A 181 2.31 6.64 2.22
N ALA A 182 2.49 7.95 2.24
CA ALA A 182 2.93 8.74 1.10
C ALA A 182 4.43 8.66 0.81
N GLY A 183 5.26 8.12 1.71
CA GLY A 183 6.71 8.02 1.48
C GLY A 183 7.45 7.19 2.51
N SER A 184 8.70 6.84 2.20
CA SER A 184 9.57 6.03 3.06
C SER A 184 10.49 6.86 3.96
N ALA A 185 11.15 6.19 4.90
CA ALA A 185 12.12 6.67 5.90
C ALA A 185 13.04 7.82 5.49
N THR A 186 13.54 7.76 4.25
CA THR A 186 14.67 8.57 3.76
C THR A 186 14.24 9.71 2.86
N GLU A 187 12.93 9.88 2.67
CA GLU A 187 12.35 10.75 1.65
C GLU A 187 11.72 11.97 2.30
N LYS A 188 12.05 13.19 1.85
CA LYS A 188 11.32 14.39 2.27
C LYS A 188 10.09 14.56 1.39
N VAL A 189 8.89 14.52 1.99
CA VAL A 189 7.64 14.84 1.31
C VAL A 189 7.63 16.36 1.04
N PRO A 190 7.37 16.79 -0.21
CA PRO A 190 7.36 18.20 -0.56
C PRO A 190 6.26 18.97 0.20
N ALA A 191 6.49 20.26 0.47
CA ALA A 191 5.52 21.15 1.13
C ALA A 191 4.20 21.34 0.35
N LYS A 192 4.15 20.89 -0.89
CA LYS A 192 2.93 20.72 -1.68
C LYS A 192 2.76 19.23 -1.95
N SER A 193 1.65 18.66 -1.45
CA SER A 193 1.41 17.22 -1.56
C SER A 193 1.21 16.82 -3.02
N VAL A 194 2.02 15.87 -3.50
CA VAL A 194 1.81 15.14 -4.75
C VAL A 194 0.87 13.95 -4.53
N PHE A 195 0.90 13.40 -3.31
CA PHE A 195 0.14 12.24 -2.90
C PHE A 195 -1.36 12.53 -2.79
N LEU A 196 -1.76 13.60 -2.10
CA LEU A 196 -3.18 13.89 -1.82
C LEU A 196 -4.01 14.13 -3.09
N PRO A 197 -3.56 14.91 -4.09
CA PRO A 197 -4.30 15.02 -5.35
C PRO A 197 -4.50 13.69 -6.05
N LEU A 198 -3.46 12.83 -6.05
CA LEU A 198 -3.54 11.49 -6.61
C LEU A 198 -4.51 10.61 -5.79
N LEU A 199 -4.50 10.68 -4.46
CA LEU A 199 -5.46 9.97 -3.62
C LEU A 199 -6.91 10.36 -3.96
N ILE A 200 -7.17 11.65 -4.19
CA ILE A 200 -8.48 12.14 -4.64
C ILE A 200 -8.83 11.55 -6.01
N ASP A 201 -7.90 11.55 -6.97
CA ASP A 201 -8.11 10.95 -8.29
C ASP A 201 -8.44 9.46 -8.17
N ALA A 202 -7.73 8.73 -7.30
CA ALA A 202 -7.94 7.32 -7.02
C ALA A 202 -9.34 7.04 -6.44
N LEU A 203 -9.77 7.82 -5.43
CA LEU A 203 -11.11 7.74 -4.83
C LEU A 203 -12.23 8.00 -5.86
N ASN A 204 -11.98 8.90 -6.81
CA ASN A 204 -12.89 9.18 -7.93
C ASN A 204 -12.82 8.13 -9.07
N GLY A 205 -12.08 7.03 -8.88
CA GLY A 205 -12.07 5.88 -9.77
C GLY A 205 -10.87 5.79 -10.71
N ALA A 206 -9.89 6.69 -10.65
CA ALA A 206 -8.69 6.61 -11.49
C ALA A 206 -7.85 5.36 -11.22
N ALA A 207 -8.00 4.75 -10.04
CA ALA A 207 -7.26 3.57 -9.61
C ALA A 207 -7.84 2.23 -10.09
N THR A 208 -9.04 2.22 -10.69
CA THR A 208 -9.65 0.98 -11.21
C THR A 208 -9.72 0.96 -12.73
N SER A 209 -9.46 -0.20 -13.33
CA SER A 209 -9.63 -0.47 -14.77
C SER A 209 -11.01 -1.03 -15.10
N ALA A 210 -11.74 -1.56 -14.12
CA ALA A 210 -12.94 -2.39 -14.36
C ALA A 210 -14.19 -1.61 -14.75
N ARG A 211 -14.19 -0.27 -14.62
CA ARG A 211 -15.32 0.62 -14.96
C ARG A 211 -16.66 0.20 -14.35
N ASP A 212 -16.66 -0.43 -13.19
CA ASP A 212 -17.85 -0.93 -12.49
C ASP A 212 -18.42 0.06 -11.47
N GLY A 213 -17.82 1.25 -11.37
CA GLY A 213 -18.21 2.28 -10.41
C GLY A 213 -17.71 2.01 -8.98
N PHE A 214 -16.80 1.05 -8.81
CA PHE A 214 -16.18 0.74 -7.52
C PHE A 214 -14.66 0.78 -7.61
N VAL A 215 -14.04 1.31 -6.57
CA VAL A 215 -12.60 1.25 -6.37
C VAL A 215 -12.30 0.67 -4.99
N THR A 216 -11.34 -0.25 -4.91
CA THR A 216 -10.95 -0.87 -3.65
C THR A 216 -9.74 -0.20 -3.01
N GLY A 217 -9.56 -0.42 -1.72
CA GLY A 217 -8.42 0.07 -0.98
C GLY A 217 -7.12 -0.50 -1.53
N LYS A 218 -7.07 -1.79 -1.87
CA LYS A 218 -5.91 -2.40 -2.55
C LYS A 218 -5.60 -1.74 -3.89
N GLU A 219 -6.62 -1.46 -4.71
CA GLU A 219 -6.47 -0.73 -5.98
C GLU A 219 -5.90 0.69 -5.74
N ILE A 220 -6.47 1.43 -4.78
CA ILE A 220 -5.98 2.78 -4.40
C ILE A 220 -4.51 2.72 -4.00
N GLY A 221 -4.15 1.81 -3.09
CA GLY A 221 -2.78 1.67 -2.59
C GLY A 221 -1.78 1.34 -3.70
N LEU A 222 -2.11 0.38 -4.57
CA LEU A 222 -1.25 0.02 -5.69
C LEU A 222 -1.11 1.16 -6.70
N TRP A 223 -2.22 1.81 -7.04
CA TRP A 223 -2.21 2.89 -8.00
C TRP A 223 -1.39 4.09 -7.49
N LEU A 224 -1.49 4.42 -6.20
CA LEU A 224 -0.66 5.46 -5.58
C LEU A 224 0.83 5.11 -5.64
N ALA A 225 1.18 3.88 -5.28
CA ALA A 225 2.55 3.38 -5.36
C ALA A 225 3.13 3.43 -6.79
N GLN A 226 2.28 3.30 -7.80
CA GLN A 226 2.68 3.39 -9.21
C GLN A 226 2.76 4.83 -9.74
N ASN A 227 1.82 5.70 -9.35
CA ASN A 227 1.66 7.02 -9.99
C ASN A 227 2.41 8.15 -9.26
N VAL A 228 2.56 8.08 -7.93
CA VAL A 228 3.28 9.12 -7.18
C VAL A 228 4.76 9.23 -7.63
N PRO A 229 5.52 8.12 -7.82
CA PRO A 229 6.90 8.20 -8.28
C PRO A 229 7.07 8.82 -9.68
N THR A 230 6.03 8.78 -10.51
CA THR A 230 6.06 9.41 -11.85
C THR A 230 6.05 10.94 -11.79
N LEU A 231 5.45 11.50 -10.74
CA LEU A 231 5.38 12.95 -10.50
C LEU A 231 6.47 13.42 -9.54
N ASN A 232 6.91 12.56 -8.61
CA ASN A 232 7.98 12.81 -7.67
C ASN A 232 8.79 11.53 -7.40
N LYS A 233 9.92 11.39 -8.10
CA LYS A 233 10.80 10.20 -8.03
C LYS A 233 11.34 9.90 -6.62
N ASN A 234 11.34 10.89 -5.73
CA ASN A 234 11.83 10.77 -4.36
C ASN A 234 10.70 10.52 -3.37
N GLN A 235 9.52 10.11 -3.84
CA GLN A 235 8.37 9.83 -3.01
C GLN A 235 7.78 8.49 -3.44
N ASN A 236 7.98 7.48 -2.60
CA ASN A 236 7.57 6.11 -2.86
C ASN A 236 6.51 5.68 -1.84
N PRO A 237 5.21 5.78 -2.18
CA PRO A 237 4.15 5.35 -1.30
C PRO A 237 4.27 3.88 -0.94
N GLN A 238 3.93 3.57 0.30
CA GLN A 238 3.90 2.20 0.80
C GLN A 238 2.47 1.82 1.14
N THR A 239 2.05 0.63 0.75
CA THR A 239 0.72 0.09 1.07
C THR A 239 0.87 -1.30 1.67
N GLY A 240 0.05 -1.61 2.67
CA GLY A 240 0.06 -2.92 3.30
C GLY A 240 -1.22 -3.17 4.10
N MET A 241 -1.40 -4.42 4.51
CA MET A 241 -2.46 -4.80 5.45
C MET A 241 -1.85 -5.03 6.83
N ILE A 242 -2.67 -5.03 7.88
CA ILE A 242 -2.23 -5.45 9.21
C ILE A 242 -1.65 -6.87 9.21
N LEU A 243 -0.71 -7.16 10.11
CA LEU A 243 -0.11 -8.49 10.27
C LEU A 243 -1.00 -9.39 11.13
N ASP A 244 -2.26 -9.52 10.71
CA ASP A 244 -3.25 -10.37 11.34
C ASP A 244 -4.15 -10.96 10.25
N PRO A 245 -4.03 -12.27 9.98
CA PRO A 245 -4.80 -12.93 8.92
C PRO A 245 -6.31 -12.78 9.07
N GLU A 246 -6.85 -12.62 10.28
CA GLU A 246 -8.30 -12.50 10.49
C GLU A 246 -8.80 -11.09 10.17
N LEU A 247 -7.94 -10.09 10.33
CA LEU A 247 -8.20 -8.67 10.09
C LEU A 247 -7.75 -8.17 8.70
N ALA A 248 -7.11 -9.05 7.90
CA ALA A 248 -6.56 -8.74 6.59
C ALA A 248 -7.23 -9.50 5.42
N ARG A 249 -8.43 -10.06 5.63
CA ARG A 249 -9.15 -10.89 4.64
C ARG A 249 -9.99 -10.11 3.64
N GLY A 250 -10.35 -8.88 3.98
CA GLY A 250 -11.23 -8.06 3.17
C GLY A 250 -10.52 -6.97 2.39
N ASP A 251 -11.35 -6.10 1.84
CA ASP A 251 -10.90 -4.88 1.17
C ASP A 251 -11.92 -3.75 1.41
N VAL A 252 -11.40 -2.54 1.57
CA VAL A 252 -12.24 -1.35 1.76
C VAL A 252 -12.75 -0.94 0.39
N THR A 253 -14.06 -0.72 0.23
CA THR A 253 -14.64 -0.41 -1.08
C THR A 253 -15.23 1.00 -1.09
N PHE A 254 -15.00 1.74 -2.18
CA PHE A 254 -15.58 3.05 -2.43
C PHE A 254 -16.39 3.00 -3.72
N GLN A 255 -17.63 3.48 -3.65
CA GLN A 255 -18.47 3.65 -4.83
C GLN A 255 -18.29 5.07 -5.37
N PHE A 256 -18.08 5.21 -6.67
CA PHE A 256 -17.96 6.50 -7.36
C PHE A 256 -18.94 6.58 -8.54
N SER A 257 -19.25 7.80 -8.97
CA SER A 257 -20.05 8.02 -10.17
C SER A 257 -19.14 8.00 -11.39
N GLN A 258 -19.47 7.23 -12.44
CA GLN A 258 -18.66 7.19 -13.68
C GLN A 258 -18.52 8.56 -14.35
N THR A 259 -19.45 9.49 -14.12
CA THR A 259 -19.39 10.88 -14.59
C THR A 259 -18.36 11.74 -13.84
N ALA A 260 -17.84 11.26 -12.70
CA ALA A 260 -16.84 11.95 -11.88
C ALA A 260 -15.39 11.63 -12.30
N LEU A 261 -15.17 10.75 -13.29
CA LEU A 261 -13.87 10.63 -13.93
C LEU A 261 -13.53 11.98 -14.58
N PRO A 262 -12.40 12.63 -14.24
CA PRO A 262 -12.01 13.86 -14.91
C PRO A 262 -11.99 13.62 -16.42
N SER A 263 -12.53 14.60 -17.17
CA SER A 263 -12.58 14.53 -18.62
C SER A 263 -11.20 14.15 -19.15
N THR A 264 -11.17 13.26 -20.13
CA THR A 264 -9.95 12.80 -20.79
C THR A 264 -9.06 13.96 -21.25
N ALA A 265 -9.59 15.16 -21.44
CA ALA A 265 -8.83 16.36 -21.81
C ALA A 265 -8.05 17.01 -20.65
N GLU A 266 -8.51 16.90 -19.40
CA GLU A 266 -7.83 17.51 -18.24
C GLU A 266 -6.76 16.57 -17.66
N SER A 267 -7.06 15.26 -17.65
CA SER A 267 -6.09 14.19 -17.43
C SER A 267 -5.05 14.13 -18.56
N ALA A 268 -5.45 14.37 -19.83
CA ALA A 268 -4.50 14.46 -20.94
C ALA A 268 -3.59 15.69 -20.86
N LYS A 269 -4.09 16.86 -20.44
CA LYS A 269 -3.23 18.04 -20.23
C LYS A 269 -2.21 17.83 -19.10
N ARG A 270 -2.55 17.06 -18.06
CA ARG A 270 -1.63 16.67 -16.98
C ARG A 270 -0.65 15.58 -17.43
N ALA A 271 -1.10 14.66 -18.30
CA ALA A 271 -0.28 13.61 -18.92
C ALA A 271 0.60 14.10 -20.09
N GLU A 272 0.27 15.19 -20.78
CA GLU A 272 1.06 15.75 -21.89
C GLU A 272 2.41 16.30 -21.43
N LYS A 273 2.56 16.61 -20.13
CA LYS A 273 3.88 16.93 -19.53
C LYS A 273 4.71 15.69 -19.20
N SER A 274 4.15 14.49 -19.31
CA SER A 274 4.84 13.21 -19.09
C SER A 274 4.96 12.48 -20.43
N LYS A 275 6.08 12.66 -21.12
CA LYS A 275 6.38 11.90 -22.35
C LYS A 275 6.16 10.40 -22.11
N PHE A 276 5.37 9.78 -22.99
CA PHE A 276 5.03 8.36 -22.97
C PHE A 276 6.28 7.47 -22.96
N VAL A 277 6.39 6.62 -21.95
CA VAL A 277 7.29 5.47 -21.94
C VAL A 277 6.43 4.23 -22.14
N LYS A 278 6.69 3.46 -23.21
CA LYS A 278 5.96 2.22 -23.51
C LYS A 278 6.41 1.14 -22.52
N LYS A 279 5.49 0.70 -21.67
CA LYS A 279 5.71 -0.31 -20.63
C LYS A 279 5.39 -1.72 -21.14
N LEU A 280 6.25 -2.68 -20.87
CA LEU A 280 6.08 -4.09 -21.23
C LEU A 280 5.92 -4.95 -19.96
N SER A 281 5.13 -6.01 -20.06
CA SER A 281 4.85 -6.94 -18.97
C SER A 281 4.94 -8.38 -19.44
N TYR A 282 5.73 -9.19 -18.75
CA TYR A 282 5.95 -10.61 -19.07
C TYR A 282 5.77 -11.49 -17.83
N SER A 283 5.33 -12.74 -18.04
CA SER A 283 5.24 -13.77 -17.00
C SER A 283 5.87 -15.07 -17.49
N VAL A 284 6.87 -15.58 -16.76
CA VAL A 284 7.61 -16.80 -17.12
C VAL A 284 7.56 -17.81 -15.96
N ASP A 285 7.21 -19.06 -16.26
CA ASP A 285 7.17 -20.15 -15.28
C ASP A 285 8.46 -20.98 -15.31
N VAL A 286 9.11 -21.15 -14.15
CA VAL A 286 10.32 -21.94 -13.95
C VAL A 286 10.04 -23.14 -13.04
N TYR A 287 10.28 -24.36 -13.51
CA TYR A 287 9.91 -25.58 -12.78
C TYR A 287 11.07 -26.18 -11.95
N PHE A 288 10.73 -26.82 -10.81
CA PHE A 288 11.66 -27.47 -9.88
C PHE A 288 11.30 -28.95 -9.62
N ASP A 289 12.30 -29.76 -9.24
CA ASP A 289 12.04 -31.12 -8.72
C ASP A 289 11.48 -31.10 -7.29
N TYR A 290 10.81 -32.20 -6.91
CA TYR A 290 10.30 -32.43 -5.56
C TYR A 290 11.39 -32.23 -4.50
N ASP A 291 11.10 -31.42 -3.47
CA ASP A 291 11.98 -31.08 -2.34
C ASP A 291 13.36 -30.48 -2.71
N LYS A 292 13.51 -29.96 -3.94
CA LYS A 292 14.74 -29.27 -4.39
C LYS A 292 14.50 -27.79 -4.70
N SER A 293 15.50 -26.97 -4.37
CA SER A 293 15.60 -25.55 -4.73
C SER A 293 16.73 -25.25 -5.72
N ILE A 294 17.42 -26.28 -6.22
CA ILE A 294 18.52 -26.14 -7.17
C ILE A 294 17.92 -25.95 -8.57
N LEU A 295 18.31 -24.87 -9.26
CA LEU A 295 17.92 -24.60 -10.65
C LEU A 295 18.55 -25.64 -11.59
N LYS A 296 17.75 -26.18 -12.51
CA LYS A 296 18.24 -27.06 -13.58
C LYS A 296 18.84 -26.26 -14.74
N PRO A 297 19.75 -26.85 -15.54
CA PRO A 297 20.26 -26.21 -16.76
C PRO A 297 19.16 -25.69 -17.70
N ALA A 298 18.05 -26.43 -17.85
CA ALA A 298 16.92 -25.98 -18.67
C ALA A 298 16.21 -24.74 -18.09
N SER A 299 16.03 -24.68 -16.78
CA SER A 299 15.47 -23.52 -16.07
C SER A 299 16.41 -22.30 -16.14
N MET A 300 17.72 -22.54 -16.04
CA MET A 300 18.75 -21.52 -16.21
C MET A 300 18.73 -20.93 -17.63
N ALA A 301 18.56 -21.76 -18.66
CA ALA A 301 18.47 -21.29 -20.05
C ALA A 301 17.26 -20.37 -20.28
N ILE A 302 16.11 -20.68 -19.69
CA ILE A 302 14.91 -19.81 -19.75
C ILE A 302 15.18 -18.46 -19.07
N ILE A 303 15.82 -18.48 -17.90
CA ILE A 303 16.16 -17.25 -17.18
C ILE A 303 17.21 -16.44 -17.95
N ASP A 304 18.19 -17.11 -18.58
CA ASP A 304 19.21 -16.44 -19.40
C ASP A 304 18.58 -15.76 -20.63
N SER A 305 17.58 -16.38 -21.27
CA SER A 305 16.80 -15.74 -22.35
C SER A 305 16.03 -14.51 -21.86
N LEU A 306 15.38 -14.59 -20.69
CA LEU A 306 14.70 -13.44 -20.09
C LEU A 306 15.66 -12.29 -19.79
N VAL A 307 16.86 -12.58 -19.29
CA VAL A 307 17.89 -11.56 -19.04
C VAL A 307 18.37 -10.91 -20.33
N GLN A 308 18.49 -11.67 -21.43
CA GLN A 308 18.84 -11.11 -22.74
C GLN A 308 17.77 -10.16 -23.27
N GLU A 309 16.49 -10.49 -23.09
CA GLU A 309 15.38 -9.60 -23.46
C GLU A 309 15.43 -8.31 -22.62
N LEU A 310 15.61 -8.44 -21.31
CA LEU A 310 15.73 -7.31 -20.39
C LEU A 310 16.97 -6.44 -20.64
N ALA A 311 17.99 -6.94 -21.32
CA ALA A 311 19.17 -6.15 -21.65
C ALA A 311 18.85 -4.96 -22.57
N GLN A 312 17.74 -5.00 -23.32
CA GLN A 312 17.27 -3.91 -24.17
C GLN A 312 16.24 -3.01 -23.48
N GLU A 313 15.99 -3.23 -22.18
CA GLU A 313 14.93 -2.58 -21.42
C GLU A 313 15.46 -1.95 -20.13
N ASN A 314 14.81 -0.89 -19.67
CA ASN A 314 14.96 -0.36 -18.32
C ASN A 314 14.00 -1.14 -17.43
N LEU A 315 14.55 -2.05 -16.62
CA LEU A 315 13.77 -2.80 -15.65
C LEU A 315 13.19 -1.84 -14.61
N ASP A 316 11.87 -1.83 -14.42
CA ASP A 316 11.20 -1.06 -13.38
C ASP A 316 11.07 -1.90 -12.10
N THR A 317 10.51 -3.12 -12.24
CA THR A 317 10.25 -4.03 -11.13
C THR A 317 10.13 -5.47 -11.63
N MET A 318 10.62 -6.42 -10.85
CA MET A 318 10.49 -7.86 -11.09
C MET A 318 10.01 -8.54 -9.82
N LEU A 319 8.90 -9.29 -9.90
CA LEU A 319 8.35 -10.10 -8.82
C LEU A 319 8.55 -11.58 -9.14
N ILE A 320 9.13 -12.33 -8.20
CA ILE A 320 9.44 -13.74 -8.33
C ILE A 320 8.64 -14.51 -7.28
N VAL A 321 7.63 -15.25 -7.70
CA VAL A 321 6.71 -15.98 -6.82
C VAL A 321 7.03 -17.46 -6.86
N GLY A 322 7.56 -18.03 -5.77
CA GLY A 322 7.74 -19.47 -5.62
C GLY A 322 6.47 -20.15 -5.13
N HIS A 323 6.09 -21.24 -5.77
CA HIS A 323 4.89 -22.01 -5.43
C HIS A 323 5.26 -23.35 -4.77
N VAL A 324 4.49 -23.74 -3.75
CA VAL A 324 4.62 -25.03 -3.07
C VAL A 324 3.26 -25.72 -2.97
N ASP A 325 3.32 -27.03 -3.17
CA ASP A 325 2.18 -27.94 -3.18
C ASP A 325 1.80 -28.41 -1.76
N LYS A 326 0.55 -28.85 -1.62
CA LYS A 326 -0.06 -29.43 -0.42
C LYS A 326 0.58 -30.78 -0.01
N GLU A 327 1.19 -31.54 -0.93
CA GLU A 327 1.85 -32.82 -0.62
C GLU A 327 3.26 -32.69 -0.01
N GLU A 328 3.97 -31.55 -0.14
CA GLU A 328 5.24 -31.27 0.57
C GLU A 328 4.99 -30.89 2.06
N GLN A 329 4.12 -31.68 2.70
CA GLN A 329 3.49 -31.43 4.00
C GLN A 329 4.35 -31.94 5.15
N LEU A 330 5.10 -31.02 5.77
CA LEU A 330 5.51 -31.16 7.17
C LEU A 330 4.83 -30.08 8.05
N SER A 331 4.56 -28.88 7.51
CA SER A 331 3.67 -27.82 8.07
C SER A 331 3.49 -26.65 7.08
N PRO A 332 2.47 -25.78 7.19
CA PRO A 332 2.35 -24.56 6.38
C PRO A 332 3.58 -23.64 6.45
N ALA A 333 4.21 -23.55 7.63
CA ALA A 333 5.45 -22.82 7.83
C ALA A 333 6.65 -23.46 7.10
N TYR A 334 6.67 -24.79 6.96
CA TYR A 334 7.69 -25.51 6.19
C TYR A 334 7.53 -25.28 4.69
N GLY A 335 6.32 -25.41 4.15
CA GLY A 335 6.04 -25.20 2.73
C GLY A 335 6.38 -23.77 2.28
N GLN A 336 6.06 -22.77 3.11
CA GLN A 336 6.44 -21.38 2.85
C GLN A 336 7.97 -21.19 2.75
N LYS A 337 8.75 -21.86 3.61
CA LYS A 337 10.22 -21.81 3.56
C LYS A 337 10.77 -22.45 2.28
N VAL A 338 10.15 -23.53 1.79
CA VAL A 338 10.54 -24.15 0.51
C VAL A 338 10.22 -23.23 -0.67
N ALA A 339 9.03 -22.62 -0.69
CA ALA A 339 8.60 -21.69 -1.73
C ALA A 339 9.55 -20.48 -1.82
N MET A 340 9.85 -19.88 -0.67
CA MET A 340 10.77 -18.75 -0.57
C MET A 340 12.18 -19.13 -1.02
N ARG A 341 12.71 -20.30 -0.60
CA ARG A 341 14.03 -20.77 -1.03
C ARG A 341 14.13 -20.96 -2.55
N ARG A 342 13.07 -21.42 -3.20
CA ARG A 342 13.00 -21.54 -4.68
C ARG A 342 12.98 -20.16 -5.35
N ALA A 343 12.15 -19.23 -4.84
CA ALA A 343 12.10 -17.86 -5.34
C ALA A 343 13.45 -17.12 -5.16
N ASP A 344 14.08 -17.26 -3.99
CA ASP A 344 15.39 -16.68 -3.69
C ASP A 344 16.50 -17.29 -4.57
N SER A 345 16.39 -18.58 -4.91
CA SER A 345 17.34 -19.23 -5.81
C SER A 345 17.25 -18.66 -7.24
N VAL A 346 16.03 -18.34 -7.72
CA VAL A 346 15.82 -17.63 -8.99
C VAL A 346 16.34 -16.19 -8.90
N LYS A 347 16.05 -15.47 -7.81
CA LYS A 347 16.55 -14.11 -7.56
C LYS A 347 18.08 -14.06 -7.59
N ASN A 348 18.74 -14.96 -6.86
CA ASN A 348 20.19 -15.02 -6.79
C ASN A 348 20.81 -15.31 -8.16
N TYR A 349 20.19 -16.19 -8.95
CA TYR A 349 20.65 -16.49 -10.31
C TYR A 349 20.49 -15.27 -11.24
N LEU A 350 19.35 -14.57 -11.22
CA LEU A 350 19.14 -13.32 -11.96
C LEU A 350 20.15 -12.24 -11.58
N MET A 351 20.43 -12.08 -10.28
CA MET A 351 21.44 -11.14 -9.79
C MET A 351 22.85 -11.51 -10.28
N SER A 352 23.18 -12.80 -10.34
CA SER A 352 24.46 -13.26 -10.90
C SER A 352 24.60 -12.96 -12.39
N ARG A 353 23.47 -12.75 -13.10
CA ARG A 353 23.41 -12.34 -14.51
C ARG A 353 23.29 -10.82 -14.70
N GLY A 354 23.38 -10.04 -13.61
CA GLY A 354 23.45 -8.58 -13.66
C GLY A 354 22.14 -7.84 -13.41
N VAL A 355 21.05 -8.52 -13.04
CA VAL A 355 19.78 -7.87 -12.70
C VAL A 355 19.91 -7.14 -11.34
N PRO A 356 19.57 -5.83 -11.23
CA PRO A 356 19.72 -5.07 -9.99
C PRO A 356 18.84 -5.59 -8.85
N ALA A 357 19.46 -5.93 -7.71
CA ALA A 357 18.75 -6.50 -6.56
C ALA A 357 17.63 -5.61 -5.99
N ALA A 358 17.77 -4.28 -6.11
CA ALA A 358 16.80 -3.30 -5.64
C ALA A 358 15.45 -3.35 -6.39
N GLN A 359 15.43 -3.96 -7.56
CA GLN A 359 14.24 -4.06 -8.41
C GLN A 359 13.62 -5.45 -8.42
N VAL A 360 14.20 -6.42 -7.68
CA VAL A 360 13.79 -7.82 -7.67
C VAL A 360 13.23 -8.22 -6.30
N TYR A 361 11.93 -8.53 -6.28
CA TYR A 361 11.17 -8.94 -5.10
C TYR A 361 10.86 -10.44 -5.16
N THR A 362 10.90 -11.13 -4.03
CA THR A 362 10.56 -12.56 -3.92
C THR A 362 9.35 -12.78 -3.02
N GLU A 363 8.49 -13.72 -3.42
CA GLU A 363 7.31 -14.14 -2.67
C GLU A 363 7.26 -15.68 -2.64
N GLY A 364 6.74 -16.25 -1.55
CA GLY A 364 6.38 -17.67 -1.48
C GLY A 364 4.86 -17.80 -1.37
N LYS A 365 4.24 -18.60 -2.22
CA LYS A 365 2.79 -18.83 -2.24
C LYS A 365 2.47 -20.31 -2.03
N PHE A 366 1.59 -20.55 -1.07
CA PHE A 366 1.02 -21.88 -0.84
C PHE A 366 -0.24 -22.05 -1.70
N ILE A 367 -0.25 -23.06 -2.58
CA ILE A 367 -1.42 -23.35 -3.42
C ILE A 367 -2.27 -24.41 -2.71
N THR A 368 -3.50 -24.05 -2.30
CA THR A 368 -4.43 -24.95 -1.61
C THR A 368 -5.43 -25.65 -2.54
N GLU A 369 -5.51 -25.25 -3.81
CA GLU A 369 -6.61 -25.60 -4.71
C GLU A 369 -6.27 -26.61 -5.83
N ALA A 370 -5.07 -27.20 -5.83
CA ALA A 370 -4.69 -28.20 -6.85
C ALA A 370 -5.49 -29.50 -6.67
N LYS A 371 -6.21 -29.94 -7.72
CA LYS A 371 -7.15 -31.08 -7.66
C LYS A 371 -6.67 -32.34 -8.37
N THR A 372 -5.70 -32.25 -9.27
CA THR A 372 -5.18 -33.42 -10.03
C THR A 372 -3.66 -33.56 -9.90
N ARG A 373 -3.10 -34.76 -10.10
CA ARG A 373 -1.64 -34.99 -10.12
C ARG A 373 -0.88 -34.12 -11.14
N ALA A 374 -1.52 -33.74 -12.24
CA ALA A 374 -0.95 -32.80 -13.20
C ALA A 374 -0.93 -31.35 -12.67
N ASP A 375 -1.94 -30.95 -11.89
CA ASP A 375 -1.97 -29.66 -11.18
C ASP A 375 -0.93 -29.62 -10.05
N LEU A 376 -0.72 -30.75 -9.36
CA LEU A 376 0.31 -30.91 -8.34
C LEU A 376 1.73 -30.77 -8.93
N ALA A 377 1.97 -31.35 -10.12
CA ALA A 377 3.24 -31.20 -10.84
C ALA A 377 3.50 -29.76 -11.33
N ARG A 378 2.44 -29.02 -11.69
CA ARG A 378 2.52 -27.59 -12.06
C ARG A 378 2.68 -26.66 -10.85
N SER A 379 2.40 -27.14 -9.64
CA SER A 379 2.49 -26.37 -8.40
C SER A 379 3.92 -26.26 -7.84
N ARG A 380 4.92 -26.87 -8.48
CA ARG A 380 6.36 -26.73 -8.18
C ARG A 380 7.04 -25.76 -9.15
N ARG A 381 6.48 -24.56 -9.25
CA ARG A 381 6.96 -23.52 -10.17
C ARG A 381 7.37 -22.26 -9.43
N VAL A 382 8.24 -21.48 -10.05
CA VAL A 382 8.45 -20.08 -9.73
C VAL A 382 7.94 -19.26 -10.90
N THR A 383 7.03 -18.32 -10.65
CA THR A 383 6.55 -17.39 -11.67
C THR A 383 7.32 -16.08 -11.54
N ILE A 384 7.92 -15.63 -12.64
CA ILE A 384 8.65 -14.36 -12.73
C ILE A 384 7.75 -13.37 -13.48
N ALA A 385 7.22 -12.38 -12.79
CA ALA A 385 6.48 -11.26 -13.36
C ALA A 385 7.42 -10.05 -13.51
N VAL A 386 7.52 -9.53 -14.72
CA VAL A 386 8.46 -8.45 -15.05
C VAL A 386 7.70 -7.23 -15.54
N SER A 387 8.07 -6.08 -15.02
CA SER A 387 7.61 -4.76 -15.45
C SER A 387 8.84 -3.96 -15.89
N SER A 388 8.86 -3.54 -17.15
CA SER A 388 9.98 -2.83 -17.73
C SER A 388 9.52 -1.79 -18.75
N THR A 389 10.44 -0.92 -19.11
CA THR A 389 10.25 0.08 -20.16
C THR A 389 11.32 -0.07 -21.23
N LEU A 390 11.00 0.11 -22.51
CA LEU A 390 12.03 0.06 -23.55
C LEU A 390 13.09 1.16 -23.33
N LYS A 391 14.36 0.82 -23.54
CA LYS A 391 15.47 1.77 -23.42
C LYS A 391 15.38 2.93 -24.40
#